data_AF-A0A8D0U6Q4-F1
#
_entry.id   AF-A0A8D0U6Q4-F1
#
_cell.length_a   1.000
_cell.length_b   1.000
_cell.length_c   1.000
_cell.angle_alpha   90.00
_cell.angle_beta   90.00
_cell.angle_gamma   90.00
#
_symmetry.space_group_name_H-M   'P 1'
#
loop_
_entity.id
_entity.type
_entity.pdbx_description
1 polymer ?
#
loop_
_entity_poly.entity_id
_entity_poly.type
_entity_poly.pdbx_seq_one_letter_code
_entity_poly.pdbx_strand_id
1 'polypeptide(L)'
;VVGAGVGGSAVAHFLQQHFGPRVQIDVFEKGTVGGRLATISVNKQHYESGAASLHSLSLHMQDFVKQLGLRHRREVGGRSAIFNGESLVLEETDWYLLNLFRLWWHYGISFLRLQLWVEEVMEKFMRIYKYQAHGYAFSGVEELLYSLGEAAFINMSRRSVAESLLRVGVSQRFIDDVVSAVLRASYGQSAAMPAFAGAMSLAGAQGSLWSVEGGNKLVCSGLLKLTKANVIHATVTSVTLQQTDGKPLYQVWYENEAGVGSDYYDIVVIATPLHPDSGSSITFGGFDPPIAVAQGPFQPTVVSLVHGYLNSSYFGFPDPKLFPFATILTTDFPSFFLALDNLCPVNVSASFRRRQPQEAAVWRVRSPQPLLRSQLKTLFRSYYSVQTAEWQAHPVHSPHGPLPRFMLHDQLFHLNALEWAASSVEVTAVAAKNVALLAFNRWYQDLDKIDQKDLMHKVKTEL
;
A
#
# COMPACT_ATOMS: atom_id res chain seq x y z
N VAL A 1 -8.44 -18.41 4.57
CA VAL A 1 -8.04 -17.05 4.14
C VAL A 1 -8.13 -16.96 2.63
N VAL A 2 -8.69 -15.88 2.08
CA VAL A 2 -8.87 -15.71 0.62
C VAL A 2 -7.94 -14.60 0.11
N GLY A 3 -6.93 -14.98 -0.66
CA GLY A 3 -5.83 -14.14 -1.15
C GLY A 3 -4.52 -14.38 -0.39
N ALA A 4 -3.40 -14.49 -1.10
CA ALA A 4 -2.05 -14.70 -0.58
C ALA A 4 -1.12 -13.48 -0.82
N GLY A 5 -1.70 -12.28 -0.87
CA GLY A 5 -0.96 -11.02 -0.80
C GLY A 5 -0.40 -10.75 0.60
N VAL A 6 0.09 -9.53 0.82
CA VAL A 6 0.63 -9.10 2.14
C VAL A 6 -0.39 -9.30 3.26
N GLY A 7 -1.64 -8.86 3.06
CA GLY A 7 -2.69 -9.00 4.07
C GLY A 7 -3.00 -10.46 4.38
N GLY A 8 -3.19 -11.28 3.35
CA GLY A 8 -3.52 -12.70 3.50
C GLY A 8 -2.40 -13.52 4.16
N SER A 9 -1.16 -13.29 3.76
CA SER A 9 0.00 -13.94 4.37
C SER A 9 0.26 -13.47 5.80
N ALA A 10 0.12 -12.16 6.07
CA ALA A 10 0.24 -11.61 7.42
C ALA A 10 -0.87 -12.09 8.36
N VAL A 11 -2.13 -12.15 7.91
CA VAL A 11 -3.23 -12.62 8.78
C VAL A 11 -3.09 -14.11 9.06
N ALA A 12 -2.68 -14.93 8.09
CA ALA A 12 -2.35 -16.33 8.33
C ALA A 12 -1.25 -16.47 9.40
N HIS A 13 -0.23 -15.60 9.36
CA HIS A 13 0.82 -15.56 10.37
C HIS A 13 0.32 -15.18 11.75
N PHE A 14 -0.43 -14.09 11.86
CA PHE A 14 -0.95 -13.67 13.15
C PHE A 14 -1.99 -14.63 13.73
N LEU A 15 -2.84 -15.25 12.90
CA LEU A 15 -3.75 -16.31 13.35
C LEU A 15 -2.97 -17.49 13.94
N GLN A 16 -1.91 -17.95 13.28
CA GLN A 16 -1.06 -19.02 13.82
C GLN A 16 -0.40 -18.62 15.15
N GLN A 17 0.09 -17.37 15.26
CA GLN A 17 0.69 -16.88 16.51
C GLN A 17 -0.30 -16.88 17.69
N HIS A 18 -1.56 -16.51 17.44
CA HIS A 18 -2.57 -16.40 18.48
C HIS A 18 -3.24 -17.74 18.83
N PHE A 19 -3.62 -18.54 17.84
CA PHE A 19 -4.28 -19.83 18.05
C PHE A 19 -3.28 -20.98 18.28
N GLY A 20 -1.99 -20.76 18.05
CA GLY A 20 -0.94 -21.75 18.20
C GLY A 20 -0.81 -22.68 16.99
N PRO A 21 0.18 -23.61 17.00
CA PRO A 21 0.59 -24.38 15.83
C PRO A 21 -0.42 -25.45 15.39
N ARG A 22 -1.50 -25.68 16.15
CA ARG A 22 -2.55 -26.67 15.83
C ARG A 22 -3.65 -26.11 14.93
N VAL A 23 -3.72 -24.78 14.76
CA VAL A 23 -4.71 -24.18 13.87
C VAL A 23 -4.41 -24.59 12.42
N GLN A 24 -5.44 -25.06 11.73
CA GLN A 24 -5.37 -25.35 10.31
C GLN A 24 -5.71 -24.08 9.53
N ILE A 25 -4.86 -23.72 8.57
CA ILE A 25 -5.03 -22.49 7.78
C ILE A 25 -4.89 -22.84 6.31
N ASP A 26 -6.02 -22.81 5.61
CA ASP A 26 -6.05 -22.82 4.16
C ASP A 26 -6.00 -21.39 3.62
N VAL A 27 -5.16 -21.18 2.62
CA VAL A 27 -5.00 -19.89 1.93
C VAL A 27 -5.28 -20.11 0.45
N PHE A 28 -6.42 -19.61 -0.01
CA PHE A 28 -6.82 -19.68 -1.41
C PHE A 28 -6.16 -18.54 -2.20
N GLU A 29 -5.42 -18.86 -3.25
CA GLU A 29 -4.79 -17.88 -4.13
C GLU A 29 -5.05 -18.21 -5.60
N LYS A 30 -5.58 -17.24 -6.36
CA LYS A 30 -5.92 -17.43 -7.78
C LYS A 30 -4.73 -17.30 -8.73
N GLY A 31 -3.67 -16.62 -8.30
CA GLY A 31 -2.47 -16.36 -9.09
C GLY A 31 -1.19 -16.60 -8.29
N THR A 32 -0.28 -15.63 -8.34
CA THR A 32 1.01 -15.75 -7.67
C THR A 32 0.98 -15.16 -6.26
N VAL A 33 1.48 -15.92 -5.29
CA VAL A 33 1.71 -15.44 -3.92
C VAL A 33 2.51 -14.14 -3.93
N GLY A 34 2.02 -13.15 -3.18
CA GLY A 34 2.57 -11.78 -3.16
C GLY A 34 1.55 -10.72 -3.59
N GLY A 35 0.60 -11.07 -4.45
CA GLY A 35 -0.42 -10.13 -4.94
C GLY A 35 0.23 -8.89 -5.58
N ARG A 36 -0.07 -7.70 -5.04
CA ARG A 36 0.53 -6.42 -5.49
C ARG A 36 2.04 -6.30 -5.17
N LEU A 37 2.62 -7.18 -4.35
CA LEU A 37 4.08 -7.32 -4.27
C LEU A 37 4.53 -8.27 -5.38
N ALA A 38 4.82 -7.70 -6.53
CA ALA A 38 5.17 -8.45 -7.73
C ALA A 38 6.44 -7.90 -8.38
N THR A 39 7.12 -8.80 -9.07
CA THR A 39 8.35 -8.50 -9.79
C THR A 39 8.23 -8.90 -11.25
N ILE A 40 8.73 -8.09 -12.17
CA ILE A 40 8.80 -8.41 -13.60
C ILE A 40 10.26 -8.70 -13.98
N SER A 41 10.45 -9.68 -14.87
CA SER A 41 11.76 -9.99 -15.43
C SER A 41 12.05 -9.13 -16.66
N VAL A 42 13.16 -8.42 -16.65
CA VAL A 42 13.66 -7.62 -17.77
C VAL A 42 15.16 -7.90 -17.91
N ASN A 43 15.59 -8.33 -19.10
CA ASN A 43 17.00 -8.64 -19.37
C ASN A 43 17.65 -9.58 -18.32
N LYS A 44 16.95 -10.68 -17.97
CA LYS A 44 17.38 -11.68 -16.96
C LYS A 44 17.55 -11.15 -15.53
N GLN A 45 17.08 -9.93 -15.24
CA GLN A 45 17.02 -9.37 -13.89
C GLN A 45 15.56 -9.12 -13.49
N HIS A 46 15.28 -9.16 -12.19
CA HIS A 46 13.95 -8.90 -11.67
C HIS A 46 13.87 -7.49 -11.08
N TYR A 47 12.74 -6.83 -11.32
CA TYR A 47 12.45 -5.47 -10.85
C TYR A 47 11.08 -5.41 -10.21
N GLU A 48 10.94 -4.60 -9.16
CA GLU A 48 9.64 -4.37 -8.51
C GLU A 48 8.67 -3.66 -9.46
N SER A 49 7.51 -4.27 -9.69
CA SER A 49 6.43 -3.70 -10.48
C SER A 49 5.30 -3.13 -9.63
N GLY A 50 5.23 -3.48 -8.35
CA GLY A 50 4.25 -2.96 -7.39
C GLY A 50 4.88 -2.02 -6.37
N ALA A 51 4.60 -2.26 -5.08
CA ALA A 51 5.21 -1.47 -4.00
C ALA A 51 6.71 -1.73 -3.90
N ALA A 52 7.51 -0.79 -4.43
CA ALA A 52 8.95 -0.96 -4.60
C ALA A 52 9.81 -0.51 -3.40
N SER A 53 9.21 0.22 -2.47
CA SER A 53 9.89 0.76 -1.28
C SER A 53 8.97 0.68 -0.07
N LEU A 54 9.57 0.42 1.09
CA LEU A 54 8.94 0.31 2.40
C LEU A 54 9.57 1.37 3.33
N HIS A 55 8.77 1.93 4.24
CA HIS A 55 9.23 3.00 5.12
C HIS A 55 9.86 2.43 6.41
N SER A 56 10.74 3.19 7.07
CA SER A 56 11.35 2.77 8.34
C SER A 56 10.36 2.65 9.50
N LEU A 57 9.17 3.25 9.41
CA LEU A 57 8.09 3.09 10.38
C LEU A 57 7.12 1.93 10.05
N SER A 58 7.44 1.13 9.03
CA SER A 58 6.72 -0.10 8.71
C SER A 58 7.13 -1.23 9.66
N LEU A 59 6.66 -1.18 10.92
CA LEU A 59 7.16 -2.03 12.00
C LEU A 59 6.81 -3.51 11.80
N HIS A 60 5.60 -3.84 11.34
CA HIS A 60 5.25 -5.24 11.06
C HIS A 60 6.11 -5.78 9.93
N MET A 61 6.32 -5.01 8.86
CA MET A 61 7.19 -5.44 7.75
C MET A 61 8.65 -5.63 8.18
N GLN A 62 9.18 -4.77 9.05
CA GLN A 62 10.52 -4.96 9.63
C GLN A 62 10.60 -6.23 10.47
N ASP A 63 9.60 -6.48 11.30
CA ASP A 63 9.56 -7.67 12.13
C ASP A 63 9.47 -8.94 11.28
N PHE A 64 8.64 -8.96 10.23
CA PHE A 64 8.56 -10.08 9.29
C PHE A 64 9.90 -10.36 8.60
N VAL A 65 10.57 -9.33 8.10
CA VAL A 65 11.89 -9.48 7.46
C VAL A 65 12.90 -10.06 8.43
N LYS A 66 12.91 -9.59 9.68
CA LYS A 66 13.77 -10.11 10.74
C LYS A 66 13.46 -11.57 11.08
N GLN A 67 12.20 -11.91 11.31
CA GLN A 67 11.77 -13.28 11.63
C GLN A 67 12.11 -14.27 10.51
N LEU A 68 11.99 -13.85 9.25
CA LEU A 68 12.26 -14.68 8.08
C LEU A 68 13.76 -14.74 7.72
N GLY A 69 14.62 -14.01 8.42
CA GLY A 69 16.06 -13.92 8.10
C GLY A 69 16.33 -13.28 6.73
N LEU A 70 15.41 -12.45 6.24
CA LEU A 70 15.55 -11.73 4.98
C LEU A 70 16.48 -10.52 5.16
N ARG A 71 17.09 -10.09 4.06
CA ARG A 71 18.05 -8.97 4.05
C ARG A 71 17.45 -7.75 3.38
N HIS A 72 17.87 -6.57 3.85
CA HIS A 72 17.57 -5.33 3.15
C HIS A 72 18.43 -5.26 1.88
N ARG A 73 17.77 -4.99 0.76
CA ARG A 73 18.44 -4.68 -0.49
C ARG A 73 19.30 -3.44 -0.30
N ARG A 74 20.52 -3.49 -0.82
CA ARG A 74 21.42 -2.33 -0.81
C ARG A 74 20.76 -1.11 -1.45
N GLU A 75 20.80 0.01 -0.74
CA GLU A 75 20.33 1.30 -1.26
C GLU A 75 21.28 1.83 -2.34
N VAL A 76 20.67 2.43 -3.36
CA VAL A 76 21.39 3.15 -4.41
C VAL A 76 20.80 4.55 -4.43
N GLY A 77 21.59 5.54 -4.02
CA GLY A 77 21.18 6.94 -3.99
C GLY A 77 20.85 7.48 -5.37
N GLY A 78 19.90 8.40 -5.45
CA GLY A 78 19.47 9.03 -6.70
C GLY A 78 18.64 10.26 -6.42
N ARG A 79 18.81 11.28 -7.26
CA ARG A 79 18.14 12.58 -7.12
C ARG A 79 16.74 12.54 -7.71
N SER A 80 15.84 13.30 -7.11
CA SER A 80 14.48 13.47 -7.59
C SER A 80 14.28 14.85 -8.21
N ALA A 81 13.33 14.95 -9.13
CA ALA A 81 12.85 16.24 -9.62
C ALA A 81 11.33 16.23 -9.78
N ILE A 82 10.74 17.42 -9.76
CA ILE A 82 9.32 17.62 -10.00
C ILE A 82 9.16 18.36 -11.33
N PHE A 83 8.40 17.78 -12.24
CA PHE A 83 8.12 18.29 -13.57
C PHE A 83 6.66 18.77 -13.66
N ASN A 84 6.44 19.95 -14.23
CA ASN A 84 5.10 20.52 -14.39
C ASN A 84 4.53 20.43 -15.82
N GLY A 85 5.21 19.71 -16.72
CA GLY A 85 4.83 19.58 -18.12
C GLY A 85 5.65 20.46 -19.06
N GLU A 86 6.25 21.53 -18.54
CA GLU A 86 7.08 22.46 -19.31
C GLU A 86 8.52 22.51 -18.78
N SER A 87 8.70 22.57 -17.47
CA SER A 87 10.00 22.70 -16.81
C SER A 87 10.05 21.95 -15.47
N LEU A 88 11.26 21.80 -14.93
CA LEU A 88 11.43 21.28 -13.58
C LEU A 88 11.22 22.41 -12.56
N VAL A 89 10.22 22.25 -11.70
CA VAL A 89 9.88 23.24 -10.66
C VAL A 89 10.71 23.07 -9.39
N LEU A 90 11.16 21.84 -9.14
CA LEU A 90 12.03 21.51 -8.02
C LEU A 90 13.03 20.43 -8.44
N GLU A 91 14.30 20.65 -8.10
CA GLU A 91 15.39 19.74 -8.39
C GLU A 91 16.15 19.44 -7.09
N GLU A 92 16.24 18.17 -6.75
CA GLU A 92 17.05 17.70 -5.63
C GLU A 92 18.53 17.71 -6.01
N THR A 93 19.36 18.20 -5.08
CA THR A 93 20.82 18.21 -5.18
C THR A 93 21.43 17.29 -4.12
N ASP A 94 22.73 16.97 -4.25
CA ASP A 94 23.45 16.19 -3.23
C ASP A 94 23.66 16.99 -1.92
N TRP A 95 23.34 18.28 -1.91
CA TRP A 95 23.59 19.20 -0.79
C TRP A 95 22.29 19.42 -0.01
N TYR A 96 22.14 18.69 1.10
CA TYR A 96 20.95 18.78 1.96
C TYR A 96 20.57 20.22 2.34
N LEU A 97 21.55 21.03 2.78
CA LEU A 97 21.32 22.42 3.16
C LEU A 97 20.86 23.30 2.00
N LEU A 98 21.34 23.03 0.78
CA LEU A 98 20.90 23.75 -0.41
C LEU A 98 19.46 23.40 -0.78
N ASN A 99 19.08 22.12 -0.66
CA ASN A 99 17.70 21.70 -0.87
C ASN A 99 16.77 22.38 0.15
N LEU A 100 17.17 22.41 1.43
CA LEU A 100 16.41 23.10 2.48
C LEU A 100 16.28 24.60 2.23
N PHE A 101 17.38 25.26 1.83
CA PHE A 101 17.36 26.67 1.47
C PHE A 101 16.44 26.95 0.28
N ARG A 102 16.49 26.13 -0.79
CA ARG A 102 15.61 26.26 -1.96
C ARG A 102 14.14 26.10 -1.58
N LEU A 103 13.82 25.13 -0.72
CA LEU A 103 12.47 24.94 -0.21
C LEU A 103 12.01 26.14 0.59
N TRP A 104 12.85 26.64 1.49
CA TRP A 104 12.53 27.82 2.31
C TRP A 104 12.39 29.10 1.46
N TRP A 105 13.25 29.31 0.48
CA TRP A 105 13.20 30.47 -0.40
C TRP A 105 11.92 30.51 -1.26
N HIS A 106 11.55 29.37 -1.85
CA HIS A 106 10.38 29.31 -2.74
C HIS A 106 9.05 29.15 -2.00
N TYR A 107 9.05 28.48 -0.84
CA TYR A 107 7.82 28.05 -0.15
C TYR A 107 7.73 28.50 1.31
N GLY A 108 8.71 29.26 1.80
CA GLY A 108 8.78 29.70 3.19
C GLY A 108 8.84 28.54 4.17
N ILE A 109 8.14 28.67 5.29
CA ILE A 109 8.04 27.63 6.32
C ILE A 109 7.01 26.53 6.01
N SER A 110 6.47 26.48 4.78
CA SER A 110 5.45 25.48 4.39
C SER A 110 5.96 24.05 4.54
N PHE A 111 7.22 23.79 4.21
CA PHE A 111 7.84 22.46 4.39
C PHE A 111 7.88 22.04 5.87
N LEU A 112 8.27 22.94 6.77
CA LEU A 112 8.29 22.67 8.22
C LEU A 112 6.88 22.43 8.76
N ARG A 113 5.90 23.23 8.34
CA ARG A 113 4.48 23.04 8.70
C ARG A 113 3.96 21.68 8.24
N LEU A 114 4.32 21.26 7.03
CA LEU A 114 3.98 19.92 6.52
C LEU A 114 4.63 18.83 7.38
N GLN A 115 5.92 18.94 7.70
CA GLN A 115 6.61 17.94 8.52
C GLN A 115 5.96 17.80 9.90
N LEU A 116 5.71 18.90 10.61
CA LEU A 116 5.05 18.88 11.91
C LEU A 116 3.65 18.26 11.84
N TRP A 117 2.88 18.57 10.79
CA TRP A 117 1.55 18.00 10.60
C TRP A 117 1.61 16.48 10.34
N VAL A 118 2.53 16.02 9.49
CA VAL A 118 2.73 14.58 9.23
C VAL A 118 3.22 13.85 10.48
N GLU A 119 4.17 14.42 11.21
CA GLU A 119 4.69 13.86 12.47
C GLU A 119 3.59 13.70 13.52
N GLU A 120 2.73 14.70 13.70
CA GLU A 120 1.59 14.62 14.63
C GLU A 120 0.63 13.47 14.26
N VAL A 121 0.32 13.32 12.97
CA VAL A 121 -0.53 12.23 12.48
C VAL A 121 0.16 10.88 12.72
N MET A 122 1.45 10.77 12.41
CA MET A 122 2.19 9.54 12.61
C MET A 122 2.32 9.17 14.08
N GLU A 123 2.61 10.11 14.98
CA GLU A 123 2.68 9.87 16.42
C GLU A 123 1.38 9.25 16.95
N LYS A 124 0.22 9.78 16.52
CA LYS A 124 -1.09 9.23 16.86
C LYS A 124 -1.31 7.86 16.21
N PHE A 125 -0.95 7.68 14.95
CA PHE A 125 -1.09 6.39 14.26
C PHE A 125 -0.27 5.27 14.92
N MET A 126 0.96 5.56 15.37
CA MET A 126 1.86 4.58 16.02
C MET A 126 1.29 3.96 17.30
N ARG A 127 0.25 4.55 17.91
CA ARG A 127 -0.47 3.98 19.06
C ARG A 127 -1.06 2.60 18.74
N ILE A 128 -1.36 2.33 17.47
CA ILE A 128 -1.95 1.06 17.03
C ILE A 128 -1.11 -0.16 17.43
N TYR A 129 0.22 -0.07 17.35
CA TYR A 129 1.10 -1.18 17.70
C TYR A 129 1.01 -1.51 19.19
N LYS A 130 0.88 -0.48 20.04
CA LYS A 130 0.68 -0.65 21.47
C LYS A 130 -0.66 -1.33 21.76
N TYR A 131 -1.73 -0.89 21.10
CA TYR A 131 -3.05 -1.51 21.26
C TYR A 131 -3.05 -2.98 20.82
N GLN A 132 -2.45 -3.27 19.67
CA GLN A 132 -2.32 -4.64 19.15
C GLN A 132 -1.47 -5.53 20.07
N ALA A 133 -0.43 -5.00 20.70
CA ALA A 133 0.39 -5.74 21.65
C ALA A 133 -0.39 -6.16 22.92
N HIS A 134 -1.38 -5.36 23.36
CA HIS A 134 -2.25 -5.68 24.49
C HIS A 134 -3.48 -6.53 24.08
N GLY A 135 -3.59 -6.84 22.79
CA GLY A 135 -4.65 -7.67 22.22
C GLY A 135 -5.94 -6.93 21.89
N TYR A 136 -5.92 -5.58 21.86
CA TYR A 136 -7.08 -4.79 21.45
C TYR A 136 -7.29 -4.85 19.95
N ALA A 137 -8.55 -4.89 19.54
CA ALA A 137 -8.97 -4.95 18.15
C ALA A 137 -10.22 -4.10 17.89
N PHE A 138 -10.47 -3.79 16.62
CA PHE A 138 -11.53 -2.86 16.21
C PHE A 138 -12.40 -3.47 15.11
N SER A 139 -13.71 -3.50 15.29
CA SER A 139 -14.67 -4.14 14.37
C SER A 139 -14.84 -3.37 13.05
N GLY A 140 -14.56 -2.07 13.06
CA GLY A 140 -14.60 -1.22 11.87
C GLY A 140 -13.47 -0.19 11.81
N VAL A 141 -13.35 0.42 10.64
CA VAL A 141 -12.29 1.41 10.36
C VAL A 141 -12.56 2.71 11.11
N GLU A 142 -13.82 3.11 11.28
CA GLU A 142 -14.19 4.31 12.05
C GLU A 142 -13.80 4.15 13.53
N GLU A 143 -14.12 3.00 14.14
CA GLU A 143 -13.76 2.68 15.52
C GLU A 143 -12.23 2.66 15.72
N LEU A 144 -11.48 2.10 14.76
CA LEU A 144 -10.02 2.10 14.77
C LEU A 144 -9.47 3.53 14.71
N LEU A 145 -9.90 4.33 13.72
CA LEU A 145 -9.40 5.69 13.54
C LEU A 145 -9.74 6.59 14.74
N TYR A 146 -10.95 6.46 15.27
CA TYR A 146 -11.37 7.19 16.47
C TYR A 146 -10.51 6.80 17.68
N SER A 147 -10.16 5.52 17.85
CA SER A 147 -9.33 5.08 18.97
C SER A 147 -7.87 5.57 18.91
N LEU A 148 -7.38 5.89 17.71
CA LEU A 148 -6.01 6.40 17.49
C LEU A 148 -5.94 7.92 17.64
N GLY A 149 -6.88 8.64 17.03
CA GLY A 149 -6.83 10.10 16.89
C GLY A 149 -8.15 10.82 17.15
N GLU A 150 -9.12 10.16 17.77
CA GLU A 150 -10.43 10.70 18.14
C GLU A 150 -11.15 11.35 16.95
N ALA A 151 -11.89 12.43 17.18
CA ALA A 151 -12.58 13.18 16.14
C ALA A 151 -11.62 13.76 15.09
N ALA A 152 -10.33 13.93 15.38
CA ALA A 152 -9.37 14.50 14.43
C ALA A 152 -9.18 13.56 13.23
N PHE A 153 -8.95 12.26 13.46
CA PHE A 153 -8.77 11.29 12.37
C PHE A 153 -10.06 11.08 11.56
N ILE A 154 -11.22 11.06 12.21
CA ILE A 154 -12.51 10.98 11.51
C ILE A 154 -12.75 12.22 10.64
N ASN A 155 -12.43 13.41 11.14
CA ASN A 155 -12.54 14.63 10.34
C ASN A 155 -11.54 14.64 9.17
N MET A 156 -10.36 14.05 9.35
CA MET A 156 -9.36 13.93 8.29
C MET A 156 -9.75 12.92 7.20
N SER A 157 -10.59 11.94 7.48
CA SER A 157 -11.12 11.06 6.43
C SER A 157 -12.22 11.74 5.58
N ARG A 158 -12.76 12.87 6.05
CA ARG A 158 -13.87 13.60 5.41
C ARG A 158 -13.47 14.94 4.78
N ARG A 159 -12.25 15.42 5.05
CA ARG A 159 -11.70 16.66 4.48
C ARG A 159 -10.55 16.35 3.53
N SER A 160 -10.36 17.18 2.52
CA SER A 160 -9.25 17.01 1.58
C SER A 160 -7.90 17.34 2.20
N VAL A 161 -6.82 16.78 1.65
CA VAL A 161 -5.44 17.13 2.02
C VAL A 161 -5.22 18.63 1.84
N ALA A 162 -5.64 19.20 0.71
CA ALA A 162 -5.50 20.62 0.44
C ALA A 162 -6.13 21.49 1.53
N GLU A 163 -7.38 21.20 1.91
CA GLU A 163 -8.08 21.94 2.96
C GLU A 163 -7.37 21.82 4.32
N SER A 164 -6.94 20.61 4.69
CA SER A 164 -6.23 20.38 5.95
C SER A 164 -4.87 21.10 6.00
N LEU A 165 -4.11 21.08 4.91
CA LEU A 165 -2.80 21.74 4.82
C LEU A 165 -2.91 23.26 4.82
N LEU A 166 -3.91 23.83 4.12
CA LEU A 166 -4.18 25.27 4.16
C LEU A 166 -4.51 25.74 5.59
N ARG A 167 -5.30 24.97 6.35
CA ARG A 167 -5.66 25.29 7.74
C ARG A 167 -4.44 25.35 8.68
N VAL A 168 -3.42 24.53 8.45
CA VAL A 168 -2.16 24.57 9.23
C VAL A 168 -1.13 25.54 8.62
N GLY A 169 -1.53 26.33 7.62
CA GLY A 169 -0.75 27.42 7.04
C GLY A 169 0.24 26.98 5.96
N VAL A 170 0.11 25.79 5.37
CA VAL A 170 0.89 25.44 4.18
C VAL A 170 0.37 26.25 2.99
N SER A 171 1.28 26.84 2.20
CA SER A 171 0.88 27.67 1.06
C SER A 171 0.28 26.83 -0.08
N GLN A 172 -0.69 27.40 -0.82
CA GLN A 172 -1.29 26.77 -2.00
C GLN A 172 -0.24 26.34 -3.02
N ARG A 173 0.76 27.20 -3.28
CA ARG A 173 1.87 26.91 -4.19
C ARG A 173 2.65 25.64 -3.80
N PHE A 174 2.94 25.46 -2.50
CA PHE A 174 3.63 24.25 -2.02
C PHE A 174 2.75 23.01 -2.15
N ILE A 175 1.43 23.16 -1.97
CA ILE A 175 0.48 22.07 -2.19
C ILE A 175 0.49 21.66 -3.67
N ASP A 176 0.39 22.61 -4.59
CA ASP A 176 0.31 22.34 -6.02
C ASP A 176 1.61 21.77 -6.60
N ASP A 177 2.76 22.32 -6.19
CA ASP A 177 4.06 21.91 -6.71
C ASP A 177 4.54 20.60 -6.06
N VAL A 178 4.52 20.51 -4.72
CA VAL A 178 5.22 19.44 -3.99
C VAL A 178 4.25 18.35 -3.51
N VAL A 179 3.20 18.75 -2.79
CA VAL A 179 2.27 17.78 -2.18
C VAL A 179 1.54 16.99 -3.27
N SER A 180 0.99 17.68 -4.26
CA SER A 180 0.29 17.04 -5.38
C SER A 180 1.21 16.10 -6.17
N ALA A 181 2.49 16.45 -6.36
CA ALA A 181 3.45 15.57 -7.04
C ALA A 181 3.70 14.27 -6.28
N VAL A 182 3.82 14.34 -4.96
CA VAL A 182 3.98 13.15 -4.09
C VAL A 182 2.71 12.29 -4.08
N LEU A 183 1.54 12.91 -3.92
CA LEU A 183 0.25 12.19 -3.90
C LEU A 183 -0.05 11.53 -5.24
N ARG A 184 0.21 12.20 -6.36
CA ARG A 184 0.03 11.65 -7.71
C ARG A 184 0.98 10.49 -7.97
N ALA A 185 2.24 10.61 -7.55
CA ALA A 185 3.18 9.52 -7.68
C ALA A 185 2.75 8.30 -6.87
N SER A 186 2.34 8.47 -5.62
CA SER A 186 2.02 7.35 -4.72
C SER A 186 0.63 6.75 -4.94
N TYR A 187 -0.41 7.59 -5.10
CA TYR A 187 -1.82 7.16 -5.14
C TYR A 187 -2.50 7.40 -6.50
N GLY A 188 -1.85 8.09 -7.44
CA GLY A 188 -2.49 8.52 -8.68
C GLY A 188 -3.61 9.55 -8.48
N GLN A 189 -3.66 10.21 -7.31
CA GLN A 189 -4.73 11.12 -6.90
C GLN A 189 -4.15 12.51 -6.57
N SER A 190 -4.99 13.55 -6.68
CA SER A 190 -4.61 14.93 -6.35
C SER A 190 -4.78 15.23 -4.86
N ALA A 191 -4.42 16.45 -4.43
CA ALA A 191 -4.63 16.93 -3.07
C ALA A 191 -6.11 17.05 -2.64
N ALA A 192 -7.05 16.75 -3.54
CA ALA A 192 -8.48 16.63 -3.22
C ALA A 192 -8.82 15.35 -2.43
N MET A 193 -7.95 14.34 -2.44
CA MET A 193 -8.15 13.10 -1.66
C MET A 193 -8.21 13.39 -0.15
N PRO A 194 -8.81 12.51 0.67
CA PRO A 194 -8.90 12.68 2.11
C PRO A 194 -7.55 12.87 2.81
N ALA A 195 -7.54 13.76 3.79
CA ALA A 195 -6.36 14.21 4.50
C ALA A 195 -5.66 13.07 5.25
N PHE A 196 -6.39 12.09 5.78
CA PHE A 196 -5.77 10.94 6.46
C PHE A 196 -4.96 10.07 5.50
N ALA A 197 -5.53 9.66 4.37
CA ALA A 197 -4.83 8.91 3.33
C ALA A 197 -3.61 9.69 2.80
N GLY A 198 -3.77 11.00 2.58
CA GLY A 198 -2.67 11.84 2.12
C GLY A 198 -1.57 12.03 3.16
N ALA A 199 -1.90 12.18 4.45
CA ALA A 199 -0.91 12.22 5.52
C ALA A 199 -0.07 10.94 5.57
N MET A 200 -0.72 9.78 5.50
CA MET A 200 -0.04 8.47 5.46
C MET A 200 0.84 8.32 4.21
N SER A 201 0.40 8.83 3.06
CA SER A 201 1.17 8.87 1.81
C SER A 201 2.42 9.77 1.93
N LEU A 202 2.25 10.98 2.47
CA LEU A 202 3.32 11.96 2.65
C LEU A 202 4.34 11.49 3.68
N ALA A 203 3.90 10.80 4.75
CA ALA A 203 4.79 10.13 5.69
C ALA A 203 5.67 9.10 5.00
N GLY A 204 5.10 8.30 4.09
CA GLY A 204 5.83 7.29 3.32
C GLY A 204 6.79 7.86 2.27
N ALA A 205 6.71 9.15 1.95
CA ALA A 205 7.65 9.83 1.05
C ALA A 205 8.81 10.50 1.80
N GLN A 206 8.70 10.65 3.12
CA GLN A 206 9.75 11.15 4.00
C GLN A 206 10.53 9.97 4.61
N GLY A 207 11.71 10.23 5.18
CA GLY A 207 12.45 9.22 5.94
C GLY A 207 13.26 8.21 5.09
N SER A 208 13.74 7.16 5.76
CA SER A 208 14.56 6.11 5.15
C SER A 208 13.66 5.04 4.53
N LEU A 209 13.90 4.78 3.24
CA LEU A 209 13.17 3.82 2.43
C LEU A 209 14.03 2.58 2.17
N TRP A 210 13.48 1.41 2.47
CA TRP A 210 14.17 0.13 2.27
C TRP A 210 13.33 -0.82 1.40
N SER A 211 13.93 -1.92 0.98
CA SER A 211 13.25 -3.00 0.25
C SER A 211 13.96 -4.31 0.52
N VAL A 212 13.31 -5.43 0.23
CA VAL A 212 13.86 -6.76 0.47
C VAL A 212 14.76 -7.20 -0.68
N GLU A 213 15.95 -7.70 -0.35
CA GLU A 213 16.84 -8.36 -1.32
C GLU A 213 16.14 -9.58 -1.90
N GLY A 214 16.08 -9.69 -3.22
CA GLY A 214 15.32 -10.73 -3.94
C GLY A 214 13.84 -10.41 -4.16
N GLY A 215 13.34 -9.33 -3.56
CA GLY A 215 12.04 -8.73 -3.83
C GLY A 215 11.07 -8.83 -2.64
N ASN A 216 10.20 -7.83 -2.51
CA ASN A 216 9.29 -7.67 -1.37
C ASN A 216 8.29 -8.84 -1.25
N LYS A 217 7.96 -9.50 -2.38
CA LYS A 217 7.10 -10.70 -2.43
C LYS A 217 7.59 -11.87 -1.57
N LEU A 218 8.91 -11.91 -1.29
CA LEU A 218 9.50 -12.97 -0.48
C LEU A 218 8.93 -12.99 0.93
N VAL A 219 8.52 -11.84 1.48
CA VAL A 219 7.86 -11.75 2.78
C VAL A 219 6.58 -12.58 2.79
N CYS A 220 5.71 -12.42 1.79
CA CYS A 220 4.45 -13.16 1.72
C CYS A 220 4.68 -14.67 1.66
N SER A 221 5.58 -15.12 0.78
CA SER A 221 5.91 -16.55 0.65
C SER A 221 6.61 -17.12 1.89
N GLY A 222 7.42 -16.31 2.57
CA GLY A 222 8.11 -16.70 3.80
C GLY A 222 7.15 -16.86 4.96
N LEU A 223 6.21 -15.91 5.14
CA LEU A 223 5.19 -15.99 6.17
C LEU A 223 4.32 -17.25 6.02
N LEU A 224 3.84 -17.55 4.81
CA LEU A 224 3.03 -18.74 4.56
C LEU A 224 3.79 -20.06 4.82
N LYS A 225 5.09 -20.09 4.52
CA LYS A 225 5.95 -21.23 4.84
C LYS A 225 6.17 -21.37 6.35
N LEU A 226 6.44 -20.27 7.04
CA LEU A 226 6.64 -20.23 8.49
C LEU A 226 5.37 -20.73 9.22
N THR A 227 4.19 -20.38 8.69
CA THR A 227 2.92 -20.79 9.27
C THR A 227 2.51 -22.21 8.94
N LYS A 228 3.21 -22.86 8.00
CA LYS A 228 2.80 -24.13 7.40
C LYS A 228 1.35 -24.08 6.87
N ALA A 229 0.93 -22.90 6.39
CA ALA A 229 -0.37 -22.75 5.79
C ALA A 229 -0.47 -23.60 4.51
N ASN A 230 -1.61 -24.23 4.29
CA ASN A 230 -1.89 -24.96 3.07
C ASN A 230 -2.35 -23.96 2.00
N VAL A 231 -1.49 -23.71 1.01
CA VAL A 231 -1.79 -22.76 -0.07
C VAL A 231 -2.50 -23.50 -1.20
N ILE A 232 -3.78 -23.21 -1.38
CA ILE A 232 -4.63 -23.82 -2.39
C ILE A 232 -4.71 -22.88 -3.59
N HIS A 233 -4.21 -23.32 -4.74
CA HIS A 233 -4.29 -22.53 -5.96
C HIS A 233 -5.69 -22.62 -6.58
N ALA A 234 -6.58 -21.71 -6.18
CA ALA A 234 -7.97 -21.69 -6.62
C ALA A 234 -8.57 -20.27 -6.53
N THR A 235 -9.59 -20.03 -7.35
CA THR A 235 -10.38 -18.80 -7.31
C THR A 235 -11.63 -19.03 -6.48
N VAL A 236 -11.76 -18.32 -5.35
CA VAL A 236 -12.99 -18.34 -4.54
C VAL A 236 -14.10 -17.57 -5.25
N THR A 237 -15.27 -18.19 -5.38
CA THR A 237 -16.43 -17.65 -6.11
C THR A 237 -17.59 -17.26 -5.19
N SER A 238 -17.76 -17.96 -4.07
CA SER A 238 -18.78 -17.61 -3.07
C SER A 238 -18.43 -18.05 -1.67
N VAL A 239 -19.02 -17.36 -0.70
CA VAL A 239 -19.01 -17.74 0.72
C VAL A 239 -20.46 -17.81 1.18
N THR A 240 -20.88 -18.97 1.65
CA THR A 240 -22.26 -19.20 2.11
C THR A 240 -22.30 -19.55 3.59
N LEU A 241 -23.19 -18.89 4.33
CA LEU A 241 -23.45 -19.20 5.73
C LEU A 241 -24.27 -20.49 5.82
N GLN A 242 -23.75 -21.46 6.57
CA GLN A 242 -24.43 -22.71 6.87
C GLN A 242 -24.79 -22.72 8.35
N GLN A 243 -26.10 -22.73 8.63
CA GLN A 243 -26.62 -22.85 9.97
C GLN A 243 -26.54 -24.32 10.39
N THR A 244 -25.73 -24.61 11.40
CA THR A 244 -25.62 -25.94 12.02
C THR A 244 -26.11 -25.88 13.47
N ASP A 245 -26.49 -27.01 14.06
CA ASP A 245 -26.90 -27.14 15.48
C ASP A 245 -25.73 -26.87 16.45
N GLY A 246 -25.18 -25.65 16.42
CA GLY A 246 -23.94 -25.26 17.09
C GLY A 246 -23.45 -23.88 16.62
N LYS A 247 -22.15 -23.75 16.32
CA LYS A 247 -21.57 -22.52 15.77
C LYS A 247 -21.80 -22.46 14.26
N PRO A 248 -22.10 -21.28 13.67
CA PRO A 248 -22.25 -21.14 12.23
C PRO A 248 -20.95 -21.53 11.51
N LEU A 249 -21.06 -22.32 10.45
CA LEU A 249 -19.95 -22.65 9.56
C LEU A 249 -20.08 -21.86 8.26
N TYR A 250 -18.93 -21.54 7.66
CA TYR A 250 -18.86 -20.89 6.36
C TYR A 250 -18.41 -21.91 5.33
N GLN A 251 -19.26 -22.17 4.35
CA GLN A 251 -18.88 -22.97 3.19
C GLN A 251 -18.28 -22.03 2.14
N VAL A 252 -17.03 -22.29 1.76
CA VAL A 252 -16.28 -21.51 0.78
C VAL A 252 -16.22 -22.30 -0.52
N TRP A 253 -16.83 -21.77 -1.57
CA TRP A 253 -16.80 -22.34 -2.91
C TRP A 253 -15.66 -21.78 -3.71
N TYR A 254 -14.96 -22.64 -4.44
CA TYR A 254 -13.82 -22.26 -5.25
C TYR A 254 -13.72 -23.08 -6.52
N GLU A 255 -13.00 -22.55 -7.49
CA GLU A 255 -12.71 -23.19 -8.76
C GLU A 255 -11.19 -23.32 -8.95
N ASN A 256 -10.75 -24.51 -9.31
CA ASN A 256 -9.35 -24.82 -9.65
C ASN A 256 -9.30 -25.68 -10.92
N GLU A 257 -8.10 -26.15 -11.29
CA GLU A 257 -7.91 -27.00 -12.47
C GLU A 257 -8.68 -28.33 -12.41
N ALA A 258 -9.02 -28.82 -11.20
CA ALA A 258 -9.82 -30.03 -11.00
C ALA A 258 -11.33 -29.78 -11.06
N GLY A 259 -11.77 -28.51 -11.16
CA GLY A 259 -13.16 -28.10 -11.24
C GLY A 259 -13.64 -27.32 -10.02
N VAL A 260 -14.95 -27.35 -9.78
CA VAL A 260 -15.58 -26.65 -8.66
C VAL A 260 -15.52 -27.51 -7.40
N GLY A 261 -14.98 -26.93 -6.32
CA GLY A 261 -14.91 -27.53 -4.99
C GLY A 261 -15.52 -26.63 -3.92
N SER A 262 -15.71 -27.19 -2.73
CA SER A 262 -16.09 -26.41 -1.56
C SER A 262 -15.56 -27.04 -0.27
N ASP A 263 -15.17 -26.21 0.68
CA ASP A 263 -14.75 -26.64 2.02
C ASP A 263 -15.45 -25.80 3.11
N TYR A 264 -15.47 -26.31 4.34
CA TYR A 264 -16.12 -25.67 5.49
C TYR A 264 -15.08 -25.09 6.45
N TYR A 265 -15.37 -23.90 6.97
CA TYR A 265 -14.47 -23.16 7.85
C TYR A 265 -15.21 -22.54 9.03
N ASP A 266 -14.56 -22.51 10.19
CA ASP A 266 -15.01 -21.76 11.36
C ASP A 266 -14.85 -20.25 11.20
N ILE A 267 -13.78 -19.84 10.51
CA ILE A 267 -13.38 -18.44 10.34
C ILE A 267 -12.95 -18.21 8.90
N VAL A 268 -13.51 -17.18 8.26
CA VAL A 268 -13.16 -16.78 6.90
C VAL A 268 -12.65 -15.35 6.92
N VAL A 269 -11.45 -15.16 6.38
CA VAL A 269 -10.87 -13.84 6.17
C VAL A 269 -10.71 -13.59 4.68
N ILE A 270 -11.41 -12.58 4.18
CA ILE A 270 -11.29 -12.08 2.82
C ILE A 270 -10.17 -11.02 2.78
N ALA A 271 -9.07 -11.37 2.13
CA ALA A 271 -7.89 -10.52 1.93
C ALA A 271 -7.69 -10.12 0.46
N THR A 272 -8.69 -10.40 -0.38
CA THR A 272 -8.79 -9.89 -1.75
C THR A 272 -9.75 -8.70 -1.77
N PRO A 273 -9.53 -7.69 -2.65
CA PRO A 273 -10.50 -6.62 -2.84
C PRO A 273 -11.85 -7.20 -3.33
N LEU A 274 -12.95 -6.64 -2.83
CA LEU A 274 -14.32 -7.07 -3.13
C LEU A 274 -15.09 -6.12 -4.07
N HIS A 275 -14.39 -5.14 -4.67
CA HIS A 275 -15.02 -4.20 -5.59
C HIS A 275 -15.22 -4.82 -7.00
N PRO A 276 -16.16 -4.33 -7.82
CA PRO A 276 -16.54 -4.97 -9.08
C PRO A 276 -15.37 -5.05 -10.08
N ASP A 277 -14.53 -4.02 -10.11
CA ASP A 277 -13.39 -3.92 -11.03
C ASP A 277 -12.14 -4.73 -10.59
N SER A 278 -12.21 -5.45 -9.46
CA SER A 278 -11.07 -6.20 -8.90
C SER A 278 -10.82 -7.56 -9.58
N GLY A 279 -11.70 -7.95 -10.51
CA GLY A 279 -11.71 -9.30 -11.07
C GLY A 279 -11.94 -10.40 -10.02
N SER A 280 -12.53 -10.06 -8.87
CA SER A 280 -12.86 -10.97 -7.78
C SER A 280 -14.32 -10.78 -7.40
N SER A 281 -15.22 -11.51 -8.06
CA SER A 281 -16.67 -11.44 -7.83
C SER A 281 -17.09 -12.49 -6.80
N ILE A 282 -16.65 -12.34 -5.55
CA ILE A 282 -17.10 -13.22 -4.47
C ILE A 282 -18.54 -12.84 -4.11
N THR A 283 -19.44 -13.81 -4.20
CA THR A 283 -20.83 -13.64 -3.77
C THR A 283 -21.04 -14.16 -2.34
N PHE A 284 -21.92 -13.52 -1.58
CA PHE A 284 -22.22 -13.91 -0.20
C PHE A 284 -23.66 -14.40 -0.11
N GLY A 285 -23.84 -15.67 0.26
CA GLY A 285 -25.17 -16.32 0.32
C GLY A 285 -25.56 -16.77 1.74
N GLY A 286 -26.86 -16.82 2.03
CA GLY A 286 -27.37 -17.32 3.31
C GLY A 286 -27.23 -16.35 4.49
N PHE A 287 -26.94 -15.06 4.23
CA PHE A 287 -26.84 -14.02 5.26
C PHE A 287 -28.13 -13.20 5.34
N ASP A 288 -28.62 -12.99 6.56
CA ASP A 288 -29.73 -12.08 6.86
C ASP A 288 -29.34 -11.14 8.02
N PRO A 289 -29.20 -9.82 7.78
CA PRO A 289 -29.34 -9.14 6.49
C PRO A 289 -28.21 -9.50 5.51
N PRO A 290 -28.40 -9.29 4.19
CA PRO A 290 -27.34 -9.48 3.20
C PRO A 290 -26.10 -8.66 3.50
N ILE A 291 -24.91 -9.22 3.24
CA ILE A 291 -23.64 -8.52 3.47
C ILE A 291 -23.50 -7.36 2.49
N ALA A 292 -23.47 -6.14 3.03
CA ALA A 292 -23.15 -4.93 2.28
C ALA A 292 -21.62 -4.74 2.23
N VAL A 293 -21.02 -5.04 1.08
CA VAL A 293 -19.61 -4.74 0.83
C VAL A 293 -19.48 -3.30 0.36
N ALA A 294 -18.52 -2.54 0.92
CA ALA A 294 -18.21 -1.21 0.44
C ALA A 294 -17.87 -1.22 -1.07
N GLN A 295 -18.67 -0.49 -1.84
CA GLN A 295 -18.54 -0.34 -3.29
C GLN A 295 -17.92 1.02 -3.60
N GLY A 296 -16.97 1.05 -4.52
CA GLY A 296 -16.47 2.30 -5.08
C GLY A 296 -15.35 2.05 -6.09
N PRO A 297 -15.05 3.05 -6.93
CA PRO A 297 -14.06 2.91 -7.97
C PRO A 297 -12.67 2.77 -7.37
N PHE A 298 -11.82 1.99 -8.03
CA PHE A 298 -10.39 1.93 -7.74
C PHE A 298 -9.64 2.75 -8.78
N GLN A 299 -8.53 3.34 -8.35
CA GLN A 299 -7.61 4.03 -9.23
C GLN A 299 -6.70 2.99 -9.89
N PRO A 300 -6.89 2.66 -11.18
CA PRO A 300 -5.95 1.81 -11.87
C PRO A 300 -4.62 2.54 -11.99
N THR A 301 -3.55 1.78 -11.82
CA THR A 301 -2.18 2.23 -12.09
C THR A 301 -1.52 1.23 -13.02
N VAL A 302 -1.13 1.70 -14.19
CA VAL A 302 -0.34 0.93 -15.14
C VAL A 302 1.13 1.21 -14.91
N VAL A 303 1.89 0.14 -14.76
CA VAL A 303 3.34 0.17 -14.57
C VAL A 303 3.98 -0.36 -15.83
N SER A 304 4.66 0.51 -16.57
CA SER A 304 5.44 0.14 -17.75
C SER A 304 6.92 0.12 -17.41
N LEU A 305 7.55 -1.06 -17.47
CA LEU A 305 8.99 -1.23 -17.40
C LEU A 305 9.57 -1.15 -18.80
N VAL A 306 10.34 -0.10 -19.05
CA VAL A 306 10.95 0.19 -20.34
C VAL A 306 12.45 0.01 -20.24
N HIS A 307 12.99 -0.96 -20.98
CA HIS A 307 14.44 -1.10 -21.14
C HIS A 307 14.88 -0.26 -22.35
N GLY A 308 15.51 0.90 -22.10
CA GLY A 308 15.82 1.83 -23.18
C GLY A 308 16.59 3.08 -22.76
N TYR A 309 16.70 4.01 -23.72
CA TYR A 309 17.41 5.28 -23.60
C TYR A 309 16.41 6.41 -23.36
N LEU A 310 16.50 7.06 -22.20
CA LEU A 310 15.60 8.16 -21.84
C LEU A 310 15.84 9.37 -22.75
N ASN A 311 14.76 10.00 -23.19
CA ASN A 311 14.79 11.29 -23.86
C ASN A 311 14.90 12.43 -22.83
N SER A 312 16.12 12.68 -22.35
CA SER A 312 16.39 13.75 -21.37
C SER A 312 15.99 15.15 -21.86
N SER A 313 15.95 15.35 -23.17
CA SER A 313 15.61 16.64 -23.79
C SER A 313 14.15 17.03 -23.53
N TYR A 314 13.25 16.06 -23.33
CA TYR A 314 11.87 16.31 -22.92
C TYR A 314 11.77 17.00 -21.55
N PHE A 315 12.77 16.77 -20.68
CA PHE A 315 12.86 17.37 -19.35
C PHE A 315 13.77 18.61 -19.31
N GLY A 316 14.11 19.19 -20.46
CA GLY A 316 14.96 20.38 -20.53
C GLY A 316 16.47 20.10 -20.53
N PHE A 317 16.91 18.85 -20.74
CA PHE A 317 18.34 18.48 -20.82
C PHE A 317 18.71 17.98 -22.22
N PRO A 318 19.13 18.87 -23.15
CA PRO A 318 19.58 18.48 -24.49
C PRO A 318 20.74 17.48 -24.46
N ASP A 319 21.72 17.72 -23.57
CA ASP A 319 22.82 16.80 -23.28
C ASP A 319 22.41 15.80 -22.20
N PRO A 320 22.29 14.49 -22.53
CA PRO A 320 21.94 13.45 -21.57
C PRO A 320 22.93 13.28 -20.41
N LYS A 321 24.19 13.73 -20.56
CA LYS A 321 25.22 13.66 -19.50
C LYS A 321 24.91 14.55 -18.31
N LEU A 322 24.20 15.65 -18.56
CA LEU A 322 23.82 16.60 -17.53
C LEU A 322 22.57 16.15 -16.76
N PHE A 323 21.85 15.14 -17.25
CA PHE A 323 20.64 14.65 -16.62
C PHE A 323 20.96 13.87 -15.33
N PRO A 324 20.63 14.43 -14.15
CA PRO A 324 21.10 13.91 -12.87
C PRO A 324 20.13 13.00 -12.13
N PHE A 325 18.88 12.92 -12.59
CA PHE A 325 17.78 12.41 -11.78
C PHE A 325 17.56 10.91 -11.94
N ALA A 326 17.26 10.25 -10.82
CA ALA A 326 16.76 8.88 -10.81
C ALA A 326 15.23 8.85 -10.82
N THR A 327 14.56 9.86 -10.27
CA THR A 327 13.10 9.92 -10.17
C THR A 327 12.58 11.26 -10.66
N ILE A 328 11.50 11.23 -11.44
CA ILE A 328 10.76 12.41 -11.87
C ILE A 328 9.30 12.23 -11.44
N LEU A 329 8.78 13.20 -10.69
CA LEU A 329 7.38 13.28 -10.27
C LEU A 329 6.66 14.32 -11.13
N THR A 330 5.36 14.16 -11.34
CA THR A 330 4.55 15.16 -12.08
C THR A 330 3.60 15.92 -11.16
N THR A 331 3.53 17.24 -11.32
CA THR A 331 2.47 18.05 -10.69
C THR A 331 1.11 17.77 -11.33
N ASP A 332 0.06 18.43 -10.83
CA ASP A 332 -1.32 18.23 -11.28
C ASP A 332 -1.63 18.95 -12.61
N PHE A 333 -0.87 18.63 -13.66
CA PHE A 333 -1.17 19.02 -15.03
C PHE A 333 -1.72 17.83 -15.84
N PRO A 334 -2.34 18.07 -17.00
CA PRO A 334 -2.72 17.01 -17.95
C PRO A 334 -1.50 16.22 -18.45
N SER A 335 -1.04 15.26 -17.65
CA SER A 335 0.08 14.37 -17.94
C SER A 335 -0.41 12.96 -18.24
N PHE A 336 0.18 12.33 -19.24
CA PHE A 336 -0.06 10.91 -19.52
C PHE A 336 0.69 9.96 -18.55
N PHE A 337 1.56 10.50 -17.70
CA PHE A 337 2.30 9.73 -16.69
C PHE A 337 2.33 10.45 -15.32
N LEU A 338 2.35 9.64 -14.25
CA LEU A 338 2.35 10.07 -12.86
C LEU A 338 3.78 10.23 -12.32
N ALA A 339 4.66 9.29 -12.65
CA ALA A 339 6.05 9.31 -12.23
C ALA A 339 6.92 8.43 -13.14
N LEU A 340 8.21 8.76 -13.17
CA LEU A 340 9.25 8.05 -13.92
C LEU A 340 10.42 7.73 -12.98
N ASP A 341 10.84 6.46 -12.89
CA ASP A 341 11.93 6.02 -12.00
C ASP A 341 12.98 5.20 -12.75
N ASN A 342 14.27 5.46 -12.52
CA ASN A 342 15.39 4.63 -12.94
C ASN A 342 15.59 3.50 -11.93
N LEU A 343 15.16 2.29 -12.29
CA LEU A 343 15.05 1.18 -11.36
C LEU A 343 16.38 0.49 -11.09
N CYS A 344 16.48 -0.04 -9.87
CA CYS A 344 17.50 -1.02 -9.49
C CYS A 344 16.86 -2.41 -9.50
N PRO A 345 17.61 -3.45 -9.91
CA PRO A 345 17.15 -4.83 -9.76
C PRO A 345 16.92 -5.17 -8.29
N VAL A 346 16.08 -6.16 -8.00
CA VAL A 346 15.83 -6.63 -6.62
C VAL A 346 17.08 -7.21 -5.95
N ASN A 347 18.07 -7.65 -6.74
CA ASN A 347 19.39 -8.07 -6.28
C ASN A 347 20.43 -7.10 -6.81
N VAL A 348 21.02 -6.30 -5.91
CA VAL A 348 21.97 -5.24 -6.27
C VAL A 348 23.38 -5.66 -5.89
N SER A 349 24.23 -5.91 -6.90
CA SER A 349 25.65 -6.23 -6.67
C SER A 349 26.42 -5.01 -6.14
N ALA A 350 27.57 -5.24 -5.48
CA ALA A 350 28.40 -4.16 -4.93
C ALA A 350 28.87 -3.12 -5.98
N SER A 351 29.05 -3.55 -7.23
CA SER A 351 29.49 -2.70 -8.35
C SER A 351 28.35 -2.00 -9.09
N PHE A 352 27.09 -2.30 -8.77
CA PHE A 352 25.96 -1.71 -9.48
C PHE A 352 25.92 -0.19 -9.27
N ARG A 353 25.70 0.54 -10.37
CA ARG A 353 25.38 1.97 -10.40
C ARG A 353 24.21 2.20 -11.35
N ARG A 354 23.38 3.20 -11.04
CA ARG A 354 22.34 3.63 -11.97
C ARG A 354 22.99 4.12 -13.26
N ARG A 355 22.49 3.62 -14.37
CA ARG A 355 22.94 4.02 -15.71
C ARG A 355 22.36 5.39 -16.03
N GLN A 356 23.21 6.28 -16.56
CA GLN A 356 22.79 7.59 -17.04
C GLN A 356 21.96 7.44 -18.34
N PRO A 357 21.15 8.44 -18.73
CA PRO A 357 20.33 8.37 -19.94
C PRO A 357 21.05 8.04 -21.26
N GLN A 358 22.37 8.23 -21.33
CA GLN A 358 23.21 7.84 -22.47
C GLN A 358 23.40 6.32 -22.62
N GLU A 359 23.09 5.56 -21.58
CA GLU A 359 23.14 4.11 -21.53
C GLU A 359 21.72 3.55 -21.39
N ALA A 360 21.47 2.38 -21.96
CA ALA A 360 20.19 1.72 -21.79
C ALA A 360 20.00 1.28 -20.33
N ALA A 361 18.94 1.76 -19.71
CA ALA A 361 18.55 1.41 -18.34
C ALA A 361 17.13 0.87 -18.32
N VAL A 362 16.71 0.32 -17.17
CA VAL A 362 15.33 -0.08 -16.95
C VAL A 362 14.62 1.05 -16.22
N TRP A 363 13.67 1.67 -16.90
CA TRP A 363 12.86 2.75 -16.39
C TRP A 363 11.46 2.24 -16.07
N ARG A 364 10.90 2.71 -14.96
CA ARG A 364 9.51 2.50 -14.62
C ARG A 364 8.73 3.76 -14.93
N VAL A 365 7.70 3.64 -15.75
CA VAL A 365 6.72 4.69 -15.96
C VAL A 365 5.41 4.27 -15.32
N ARG A 366 4.92 5.07 -14.38
CA ARG A 366 3.57 4.92 -13.82
C ARG A 366 2.62 5.81 -14.58
N SER A 367 1.50 5.28 -15.04
CA SER A 367 0.50 6.03 -15.81
C SER A 367 -0.93 5.60 -15.42
N PRO A 368 -1.93 6.48 -15.61
CA PRO A 368 -3.34 6.12 -15.36
C PRO A 368 -3.87 5.05 -16.33
N GLN A 369 -3.28 4.97 -17.53
CA GLN A 369 -3.66 4.05 -18.61
C GLN A 369 -2.41 3.49 -19.30
N PRO A 370 -2.52 2.40 -20.08
CA PRO A 370 -1.41 1.88 -20.86
C PRO A 370 -0.84 2.93 -21.82
N LEU A 371 0.49 3.06 -21.85
CA LEU A 371 1.15 4.07 -22.65
C LEU A 371 1.07 3.78 -24.16
N LEU A 372 0.64 4.77 -24.92
CA LEU A 372 0.66 4.72 -26.38
C LEU A 372 2.10 4.76 -26.92
N ARG A 373 2.30 4.22 -28.13
CA ARG A 373 3.61 4.28 -28.80
C ARG A 373 4.14 5.70 -28.97
N SER A 374 3.27 6.68 -29.21
CA SER A 374 3.64 8.10 -29.29
C SER A 374 4.16 8.63 -27.96
N GLN A 375 3.47 8.34 -26.85
CA GLN A 375 3.86 8.72 -25.49
C GLN A 375 5.20 8.08 -25.08
N LEU A 376 5.41 6.81 -25.43
CA LEU A 376 6.71 6.14 -25.23
C LEU A 376 7.83 6.80 -26.04
N LYS A 377 7.57 7.20 -27.29
CA LYS A 377 8.55 7.95 -28.12
C LYS A 377 8.84 9.35 -27.60
N THR A 378 7.89 9.97 -26.89
CA THR A 378 8.14 11.23 -26.18
C THR A 378 9.15 11.04 -25.05
N LEU A 379 8.94 10.02 -24.21
CA LEU A 379 9.80 9.75 -23.04
C LEU A 379 11.13 9.08 -23.38
N PHE A 380 11.20 8.27 -24.44
CA PHE A 380 12.37 7.46 -24.78
C PHE A 380 12.80 7.69 -26.22
N ARG A 381 14.10 7.94 -26.42
CA ARG A 381 14.70 8.07 -27.77
C ARG A 381 14.62 6.74 -28.53
N SER A 382 14.87 5.65 -27.82
CA SER A 382 14.68 4.28 -28.29
C SER A 382 14.56 3.33 -27.10
N TYR A 383 13.95 2.16 -27.31
CA TYR A 383 13.82 1.13 -26.29
C TYR A 383 13.86 -0.26 -26.94
N TYR A 384 14.34 -1.24 -26.18
CA TYR A 384 14.43 -2.65 -26.59
C TYR A 384 13.17 -3.43 -26.24
N SER A 385 12.58 -3.16 -25.07
CA SER A 385 11.38 -3.85 -24.61
C SER A 385 10.56 -2.98 -23.68
N VAL A 386 9.25 -3.26 -23.66
CA VAL A 386 8.30 -2.71 -22.69
C VAL A 386 7.52 -3.88 -22.09
N GLN A 387 7.55 -4.02 -20.77
CA GLN A 387 6.71 -4.95 -20.04
C GLN A 387 5.72 -4.14 -19.20
N THR A 388 4.44 -4.53 -19.21
CA THR A 388 3.39 -3.82 -18.48
C THR A 388 2.80 -4.71 -17.39
N ALA A 389 2.45 -4.09 -16.27
CA ALA A 389 1.57 -4.66 -15.27
C ALA A 389 0.51 -3.64 -14.88
N GLU A 390 -0.69 -4.11 -14.64
CA GLU A 390 -1.82 -3.27 -14.23
C GLU A 390 -2.21 -3.63 -12.80
N TRP A 391 -2.29 -2.61 -11.95
CA TRP A 391 -2.67 -2.77 -10.55
C TRP A 391 -3.88 -1.92 -10.24
N GLN A 392 -4.90 -2.54 -9.66
CA GLN A 392 -5.94 -1.82 -8.92
C GLN A 392 -5.33 -1.40 -7.58
N ALA A 393 -4.57 -0.31 -7.61
CA ALA A 393 -3.60 0.01 -6.58
C ALA A 393 -4.27 0.55 -5.31
N HIS A 394 -5.22 1.48 -5.47
CA HIS A 394 -5.85 2.19 -4.36
C HIS A 394 -7.33 2.47 -4.64
N PRO A 395 -8.19 2.49 -3.61
CA PRO A 395 -9.53 3.04 -3.78
C PRO A 395 -9.46 4.51 -4.17
N VAL A 396 -10.43 4.97 -4.97
CA VAL A 396 -10.65 6.42 -5.15
C VAL A 396 -11.32 6.92 -3.88
N HIS A 397 -10.57 7.68 -3.10
CA HIS A 397 -11.05 8.08 -1.79
C HIS A 397 -12.02 9.26 -1.97
N SER A 398 -13.29 9.05 -1.66
CA SER A 398 -14.29 10.12 -1.65
C SER A 398 -14.48 10.63 -0.21
N PRO A 399 -14.45 11.95 0.03
CA PRO A 399 -14.62 12.53 1.36
C PRO A 399 -16.01 12.28 1.99
N HIS A 400 -16.98 11.77 1.21
CA HIS A 400 -18.38 11.62 1.65
C HIS A 400 -18.85 10.16 1.81
N GLY A 401 -17.98 9.17 1.59
CA GLY A 401 -18.33 7.76 1.80
C GLY A 401 -18.23 7.32 3.26
N PRO A 402 -19.12 6.43 3.75
CA PRO A 402 -18.92 5.79 5.05
C PRO A 402 -17.67 4.92 5.04
N LEU A 403 -16.95 4.88 6.17
CA LEU A 403 -15.80 4.00 6.32
C LEU A 403 -16.28 2.54 6.48
N PRO A 404 -15.64 1.56 5.81
CA PRO A 404 -16.06 0.17 5.86
C PRO A 404 -15.76 -0.48 7.21
N ARG A 405 -16.42 -1.61 7.47
CA ARG A 405 -16.16 -2.46 8.63
C ARG A 405 -15.21 -3.61 8.28
N PHE A 406 -14.42 -4.05 9.25
CA PHE A 406 -13.63 -5.28 9.14
C PHE A 406 -14.52 -6.51 9.29
N MET A 407 -15.53 -6.44 10.15
CA MET A 407 -16.49 -7.51 10.35
C MET A 407 -17.61 -7.44 9.30
N LEU A 408 -17.76 -8.51 8.52
CA LEU A 408 -18.90 -8.71 7.61
C LEU A 408 -19.99 -9.56 8.29
N HIS A 409 -19.58 -10.54 9.09
CA HIS A 409 -20.41 -11.37 9.96
C HIS A 409 -19.56 -11.83 11.16
N ASP A 410 -20.12 -12.62 12.08
CA ASP A 410 -19.48 -13.00 13.36
C ASP A 410 -18.03 -13.51 13.27
N GLN A 411 -17.72 -14.32 12.26
CA GLN A 411 -16.38 -14.89 12.02
C GLN A 411 -16.01 -14.78 10.54
N LEU A 412 -16.62 -13.82 9.84
CA LEU A 412 -16.31 -13.47 8.46
C LEU A 412 -15.80 -12.04 8.42
N PHE A 413 -14.55 -11.88 7.99
CA PHE A 413 -13.85 -10.61 8.05
C PHE A 413 -13.37 -10.17 6.67
N HIS A 414 -13.39 -8.86 6.40
CA HIS A 414 -12.80 -8.22 5.24
C HIS A 414 -11.62 -7.35 5.66
N LEU A 415 -10.42 -7.85 5.36
CA LEU A 415 -9.16 -7.24 5.78
C LEU A 415 -8.91 -5.91 5.06
N ASN A 416 -9.21 -5.85 3.76
CA ASN A 416 -8.92 -4.70 2.91
C ASN A 416 -9.84 -3.50 3.20
N ALA A 417 -10.73 -3.58 4.21
CA ALA A 417 -11.53 -2.46 4.69
C ALA A 417 -10.65 -1.24 5.02
N LEU A 418 -9.50 -1.43 5.69
CA LEU A 418 -8.63 -0.31 6.08
C LEU A 418 -8.03 0.44 4.87
N GLU A 419 -7.94 -0.20 3.70
CA GLU A 419 -7.41 0.45 2.49
C GLU A 419 -8.23 1.65 2.04
N TRP A 420 -9.50 1.73 2.45
CA TRP A 420 -10.40 2.85 2.19
C TRP A 420 -10.08 4.09 3.06
N ALA A 421 -9.36 3.93 4.16
CA ALA A 421 -8.86 5.05 4.96
C ALA A 421 -7.44 5.44 4.53
N ALA A 422 -6.56 4.46 4.32
CA ALA A 422 -5.22 4.65 3.79
C ALA A 422 -4.70 3.32 3.24
N SER A 423 -3.93 3.36 2.16
CA SER A 423 -3.42 2.17 1.48
C SER A 423 -1.89 2.16 1.45
N SER A 424 -1.29 1.25 2.20
CA SER A 424 0.15 0.95 2.15
C SER A 424 0.39 -0.48 2.62
N VAL A 425 1.58 -1.01 2.31
CA VAL A 425 1.97 -2.36 2.73
C VAL A 425 1.86 -2.53 4.25
N GLU A 426 2.32 -1.53 5.02
CA GLU A 426 2.22 -1.57 6.47
C GLU A 426 0.78 -1.47 6.97
N VAL A 427 -0.03 -0.59 6.38
CA VAL A 427 -1.44 -0.45 6.77
C VAL A 427 -2.20 -1.75 6.53
N THR A 428 -1.90 -2.47 5.45
CA THR A 428 -2.43 -3.82 5.21
C THR A 428 -1.97 -4.83 6.27
N ALA A 429 -0.72 -4.77 6.74
CA ALA A 429 -0.23 -5.63 7.82
C ALA A 429 -0.88 -5.28 9.18
N VAL A 430 -1.09 -3.99 9.47
CA VAL A 430 -1.85 -3.51 10.63
C VAL A 430 -3.28 -4.03 10.60
N ALA A 431 -3.96 -3.96 9.44
CA ALA A 431 -5.29 -4.54 9.25
C ALA A 431 -5.30 -6.05 9.48
N ALA A 432 -4.28 -6.76 8.98
CA ALA A 432 -4.12 -8.19 9.18
C ALA A 432 -4.02 -8.57 10.67
N LYS A 433 -3.20 -7.83 11.44
CA LYS A 433 -3.08 -8.03 12.90
C LYS A 433 -4.40 -7.73 13.61
N ASN A 434 -5.08 -6.66 13.22
CA ASN A 434 -6.40 -6.31 13.77
C ASN A 434 -7.43 -7.44 13.55
N VAL A 435 -7.53 -7.97 12.34
CA VAL A 435 -8.46 -9.06 12.01
C VAL A 435 -8.10 -10.35 12.76
N ALA A 436 -6.81 -10.69 12.89
CA ALA A 436 -6.40 -11.86 13.67
C ALA A 436 -6.79 -11.74 15.14
N LEU A 437 -6.62 -10.55 15.74
CA LEU A 437 -7.05 -10.27 17.11
C LEU A 437 -8.57 -10.28 17.26
N LEU A 438 -9.32 -9.70 16.30
CA LEU A 438 -10.78 -9.78 16.27
C LEU A 438 -11.26 -11.23 16.27
N ALA A 439 -10.73 -12.04 15.37
CA ALA A 439 -11.05 -13.46 15.24
C ALA A 439 -10.76 -14.21 16.56
N PHE A 440 -9.59 -13.98 17.14
CA PHE A 440 -9.18 -14.58 18.42
C PHE A 440 -10.09 -14.16 19.58
N ASN A 441 -10.28 -12.86 19.79
CA ASN A 441 -11.09 -12.33 20.89
C ASN A 441 -12.56 -12.81 20.77
N ARG A 442 -13.13 -12.85 19.56
CA ARG A 442 -14.49 -13.39 19.35
C ARG A 442 -14.56 -14.90 19.57
N TRP A 443 -13.54 -15.65 19.16
CA TRP A 443 -13.51 -17.09 19.35
C TRP A 443 -13.57 -17.47 20.84
N TYR A 444 -12.83 -16.73 21.68
CA TYR A 444 -12.76 -16.94 23.13
C TYR A 444 -13.74 -16.08 23.95
N GLN A 445 -14.56 -15.26 23.29
CA GLN A 445 -15.53 -14.35 23.92
C GLN A 445 -14.91 -13.25 24.80
N ASP A 446 -13.67 -12.84 24.50
CA ASP A 446 -12.99 -11.69 25.12
C ASP A 446 -13.47 -10.36 24.50
N LEU A 447 -14.77 -10.08 24.62
CA LEU A 447 -15.42 -8.93 23.96
C LEU A 447 -14.94 -7.58 24.50
N ASP A 448 -14.45 -7.53 25.74
CA ASP A 448 -13.88 -6.32 26.37
C ASP A 448 -12.62 -5.79 25.66
N LYS A 449 -12.01 -6.61 24.79
CA LYS A 449 -10.87 -6.22 23.96
C LYS A 449 -11.26 -5.70 22.58
N ILE A 450 -12.55 -5.66 22.26
CA ILE A 450 -13.07 -5.23 20.96
C ILE A 450 -13.75 -3.86 21.10
N ASP A 451 -13.38 -2.90 20.25
CA ASP A 451 -13.95 -1.54 20.21
C ASP A 451 -13.91 -0.81 21.56
N GLN A 452 -12.91 -1.12 22.37
CA GLN A 452 -12.72 -0.53 23.68
C GLN A 452 -12.47 0.97 23.56
N LYS A 453 -13.28 1.75 24.28
CA LYS A 453 -13.13 3.22 24.38
C LYS A 453 -12.03 3.60 25.38
N ASP A 454 -11.47 4.80 25.19
CA ASP A 454 -10.51 5.46 26.09
C ASP A 454 -9.22 4.66 26.36
N LEU A 455 -8.78 3.90 25.36
CA LEU A 455 -7.54 3.10 25.42
C LEU A 455 -6.31 3.94 25.76
N MET A 456 -6.27 5.20 25.32
CA MET A 456 -5.16 6.10 25.64
C MET A 456 -4.92 6.28 27.14
N HIS A 457 -6.00 6.30 27.93
CA HIS A 457 -5.91 6.42 29.38
C HIS A 457 -5.59 5.07 30.02
N LYS A 458 -6.28 4.01 29.62
CA LYS A 458 -6.09 2.66 30.20
C LYS A 458 -4.68 2.11 30.00
N VAL A 459 -4.14 2.23 28.80
CA VAL A 459 -2.82 1.67 28.47
C VAL A 459 -1.69 2.56 29.05
N LYS A 460 -1.98 3.77 29.53
CA LYS A 460 -1.03 4.56 30.33
C LYS A 460 -1.02 4.16 31.80
N THR A 461 -2.12 3.63 32.33
CA THR A 461 -2.24 3.15 33.72
C THR A 461 -1.87 1.68 33.91
N GLU A 462 -1.88 0.89 32.82
CA GLU A 462 -1.41 -0.51 32.81
C GLU A 462 0.11 -0.63 32.60
N LEU A 463 0.80 0.49 32.38
CA LEU A 463 2.27 0.64 32.43
C LEU A 463 2.65 1.39 33.71
#